data_AF-A0A4V2V4E6-F1
#
_entry.id   AF-A0A4V2V4E6-F1
#
_cell.length_a   1.000
_cell.length_b   1.000
_cell.length_c   1.000
_cell.angle_alpha   90.00
_cell.angle_beta   90.00
_cell.angle_gamma   90.00
#
_symmetry.space_group_name_H-M   'P 1'
#
loop_
_entity.id
_entity.type
_entity.pdbx_description
1 polymer ?
#
loop_
_entity_poly.entity_id
_entity_poly.type
_entity_poly.pdbx_seq_one_letter_code
_entity_poly.pdbx_strand_id
1 'polypeptide(L)' 'MSKRKRSRTQQGIAGMTIAQGLSLERNEVKDYANVCKHLSQFERNGDDIRMPLNRQQRRLAKKLKIDIKKV' A
#
# COMPACT_ATOMS: atom_id res chain seq x y z
N MET A 1 -10.33 22.51 24.50
CA MET A 1 -10.85 21.13 24.33
C MET A 1 -9.81 20.26 23.63
N SER A 2 -8.84 19.70 24.36
CA SER A 2 -7.88 18.75 23.78
C SER A 2 -8.65 17.51 23.36
N LYS A 3 -8.67 17.20 22.05
CA LYS A 3 -9.29 15.98 21.53
C LYS A 3 -8.60 14.80 22.21
N ARG A 4 -9.34 14.05 23.04
CA ARG A 4 -8.90 12.82 23.72
C ARG A 4 -8.04 12.01 22.75
N LYS A 5 -6.74 11.89 23.02
CA LYS A 5 -5.84 10.97 22.30
C LYS A 5 -6.44 9.57 22.48
N ARG A 6 -7.11 9.06 21.44
CA ARG A 6 -7.60 7.68 21.44
C ARG A 6 -6.40 6.77 21.71
N SER A 7 -6.55 5.83 22.64
CA SER A 7 -5.47 4.95 23.05
C SER A 7 -4.90 4.21 21.84
N ARG A 8 -3.56 4.12 21.75
CA ARG A 8 -2.89 3.30 20.72
C ARG A 8 -3.28 1.82 20.84
N THR A 9 -3.78 1.36 22.00
CA THR A 9 -4.31 0.01 22.18
C THR A 9 -5.72 -0.19 21.60
N GLN A 10 -6.44 0.88 21.26
CA GLN A 10 -7.72 0.79 20.54
C GLN A 10 -7.52 0.68 19.00
N GLN A 11 -6.30 0.96 18.54
CA GLN A 11 -5.84 0.67 17.19
C GLN A 11 -5.28 -0.75 17.24
N GLY A 12 -6.03 -1.74 16.77
CA GLY A 12 -5.56 -3.12 16.68
C GLY A 12 -4.44 -3.29 15.64
N ILE A 13 -4.40 -4.44 14.97
CA ILE A 13 -3.36 -4.80 14.00
C ILE A 13 -3.21 -3.68 12.95
N ALA A 14 -2.03 -3.06 12.89
CA ALA A 14 -1.67 -2.03 11.91
C ALA A 14 -2.67 -0.85 11.79
N GLY A 15 -3.38 -0.48 12.87
CA GLY A 15 -4.36 0.62 12.84
C GLY A 15 -5.79 0.20 12.50
N MET A 16 -6.04 -1.10 12.31
CA MET A 16 -7.37 -1.67 12.08
C MET A 16 -7.98 -2.20 13.38
N THR A 17 -9.31 -2.25 13.49
CA THR A 17 -9.94 -2.95 14.61
C THR A 17 -9.77 -4.46 14.46
N ILE A 18 -9.80 -5.22 15.57
CA ILE A 18 -9.63 -6.68 15.56
C ILE A 18 -10.63 -7.35 14.61
N ALA A 19 -11.89 -6.88 14.60
CA ALA A 19 -12.92 -7.39 13.68
C ALA A 19 -12.58 -7.14 12.20
N GLN A 20 -12.01 -5.98 11.86
CA GLN A 20 -11.54 -5.70 10.50
C GLN A 20 -10.32 -6.56 10.12
N GLY A 21 -9.47 -6.87 11.10
CA GLY A 21 -8.35 -7.79 10.93
C GLY A 21 -8.77 -9.25 10.76
N LEU A 22 -9.87 -9.66 11.40
CA LEU A 22 -10.45 -10.99 11.28
C LEU A 22 -11.29 -11.15 10.00
N SER A 23 -11.94 -10.08 9.52
CA SER A 23 -12.66 -10.09 8.23
C SER A 23 -11.72 -10.03 7.01
N LEU A 24 -10.43 -9.81 7.23
CA LEU A 24 -9.37 -9.93 6.23
C LEU A 24 -9.08 -11.42 6.00
N GLU A 25 -10.07 -12.18 5.55
CA GLU A 25 -9.77 -13.47 4.94
C GLU A 25 -8.94 -13.20 3.69
N ARG A 26 -7.67 -13.61 3.72
CA ARG A 26 -6.77 -13.50 2.57
C ARG A 26 -7.28 -14.44 1.49
N ASN A 27 -7.91 -13.88 0.47
CA ASN A 27 -8.24 -14.62 -0.73
C ASN A 27 -7.13 -14.35 -1.75
N GLU A 28 -6.04 -15.12 -1.62
CA GLU A 28 -4.81 -14.94 -2.40
C GLU A 28 -5.06 -14.92 -3.90
N VAL A 29 -5.99 -15.74 -4.39
CA VAL A 29 -6.36 -15.81 -5.81
C VAL A 29 -7.03 -14.51 -6.27
N LYS A 30 -7.98 -14.00 -5.48
CA LYS A 30 -8.69 -12.76 -5.79
C LYS A 30 -7.75 -11.56 -5.72
N ASP A 31 -6.89 -11.52 -4.72
CA ASP A 31 -5.89 -10.46 -4.54
C ASP A 31 -4.89 -10.45 -5.71
N TYR A 32 -4.40 -11.62 -6.12
CA TYR A 32 -3.53 -11.76 -7.28
C TYR A 32 -4.20 -11.29 -8.57
N ALA A 33 -5.46 -11.71 -8.81
CA ALA A 33 -6.22 -11.32 -9.99
C ALA A 33 -6.44 -9.79 -10.05
N ASN A 34 -6.75 -9.18 -8.90
CA ASN A 34 -6.92 -7.72 -8.79
C ASN A 34 -5.62 -6.97 -9.10
N VAL A 35 -4.49 -7.45 -8.56
CA VAL A 35 -3.18 -6.86 -8.83
C VAL A 35 -2.83 -6.97 -10.31
N CYS A 36 -3.02 -8.14 -10.93
CA CYS A 36 -2.77 -8.33 -12.36
C CYS A 36 -3.64 -7.41 -13.22
N LYS A 37 -4.93 -7.28 -12.90
CA LYS A 37 -5.86 -6.37 -13.58
C LYS A 37 -5.48 -4.90 -13.43
N HIS A 38 -4.96 -4.51 -12.27
CA HIS A 38 -4.47 -3.14 -12.08
C HIS A 38 -3.18 -2.90 -12.86
N LEU A 39 -2.29 -3.89 -12.91
CA LEU A 39 -0.99 -3.78 -13.57
C LEU A 39 -1.10 -3.79 -15.11
N SER A 40 -2.18 -4.32 -15.68
CA SER A 40 -2.36 -4.39 -17.14
C SER A 40 -2.48 -3.03 -17.83
N GLN A 41 -2.70 -1.94 -17.08
CA GLN A 41 -2.79 -0.58 -17.63
C GLN A 41 -1.43 0.10 -17.81
N PHE A 42 -0.34 -0.51 -17.34
CA PHE A 42 0.99 0.07 -17.36
C PHE A 42 1.86 -0.60 -18.43
N GLU A 43 2.83 0.16 -18.96
CA GLU A 43 3.80 -0.37 -19.91
C GLU A 43 4.69 -1.42 -19.26
N ARG A 44 4.78 -2.58 -19.91
CA ARG A 44 5.76 -3.62 -19.58
C ARG A 44 7.02 -3.42 -20.42
N ASN A 45 8.17 -3.46 -19.77
CA ASN A 45 9.47 -3.49 -20.41
C ASN A 45 10.18 -4.77 -19.96
N GLY A 46 10.01 -5.84 -20.75
CA GLY A 46 10.43 -7.19 -20.35
C GLY A 46 9.67 -7.67 -19.12
N ASP A 47 10.42 -8.06 -18.08
CA ASP A 47 9.86 -8.49 -16.79
C ASP A 47 9.52 -7.30 -15.87
N ASP A 48 9.89 -6.07 -16.24
CA ASP A 48 9.64 -4.88 -15.45
C ASP A 48 8.36 -4.16 -15.87
N ILE A 49 7.69 -3.52 -14.91
CA ILE A 49 6.50 -2.69 -15.14
C ILE A 49 6.81 -1.24 -14.78
N ARG A 50 6.60 -0.33 -15.74
CA ARG A 50 6.74 1.11 -15.52
C ARG A 50 5.43 1.68 -14.99
N MET A 51 5.39 1.95 -13.69
CA MET A 51 4.23 2.54 -13.02
C MET A 51 4.58 3.82 -12.24
N PRO A 52 3.66 4.78 -12.11
CA PRO A 52 3.86 5.95 -11.27
C PRO A 52 3.87 5.54 -9.80
N LEU A 53 4.90 5.98 -9.06
CA LEU A 53 5.00 5.75 -7.62
C LEU A 53 3.94 6.54 -6.86
N ASN A 54 3.28 5.91 -5.88
CA ASN A 54 2.36 6.61 -4.99
C ASN A 54 3.10 7.52 -3.99
N ARG A 55 2.36 8.38 -3.27
CA ARG A 55 2.95 9.37 -2.35
C ARG A 55 3.81 8.74 -1.24
N GLN A 56 3.43 7.58 -0.72
CA GLN A 56 4.18 6.91 0.34
C GLN A 56 5.48 6.32 -0.21
N GLN A 57 5.43 5.67 -1.37
CA GLN A 57 6.59 5.14 -2.07
C GLN A 57 7.58 6.26 -2.43
N ARG A 58 7.11 7.40 -2.95
CA ARG A 58 7.96 8.58 -3.22
C ARG A 58 8.65 9.10 -1.96
N ARG A 59 7.95 9.12 -0.82
CA ARG A 59 8.53 9.53 0.47
C ARG A 59 9.60 8.55 0.94
N LEU A 60 9.35 7.24 0.78
CA LEU A 60 10.30 6.20 1.13
C LEU A 60 11.57 6.32 0.27
N ALA A 61 11.41 6.46 -1.06
CA ALA A 61 12.53 6.67 -1.97
C ALA A 61 13.37 7.90 -1.58
N LYS A 62 12.72 9.02 -1.23
CA LYS A 62 13.41 10.22 -0.71
C LYS A 62 14.20 9.92 0.57
N LYS A 63 13.63 9.16 1.51
CA LYS A 63 14.32 8.75 2.75
C LYS A 63 15.55 7.89 2.44
N LEU A 64 15.45 7.03 1.42
CA LEU A 64 16.52 6.16 0.96
C LEU A 64 17.52 6.84 0.01
N LYS A 65 17.33 8.14 -0.29
CA LYS A 65 18.16 8.91 -1.23
C LYS A 65 18.21 8.32 -2.64
N ILE A 66 17.11 7.70 -3.08
CA ILE A 66 16.95 7.22 -4.45
C ILE A 66 16.42 8.38 -5.30
N ASP A 67 17.17 8.77 -6.32
CA ASP A 67 16.74 9.78 -7.28
C ASP A 67 15.71 9.21 -8.25
N ILE A 68 14.47 9.63 -8.10
CA ILE A 68 13.38 9.27 -9.00
C ILE A 68 13.41 10.23 -10.18
N LYS A 69 13.86 9.77 -11.35
CA LYS A 69 13.64 10.49 -12.61
C LYS A 69 12.15 10.47 -12.95
N LYS A 70 11.64 11.60 -13.44
CA LYS A 70 10.23 11.74 -13.83
C LYS A 70 9.93 10.75 -14.97
N VAL A 71 8.94 9.90 -14.76
CA VAL A 71 8.33 9.05 -15.80
C VAL A 71 7.22 9.85 -16.46
#